data_AF-A0A933HKR9-F1
#
_entry.id   AF-A0A933HKR9-F1
#
_cell.length_a   1.000
_cell.length_b   1.000
_cell.length_c   1.000
_cell.angle_alpha   90.00
_cell.angle_beta   90.00
_cell.angle_gamma   90.00
#
_symmetry.space_group_name_H-M   'P 1'
#
loop_
_entity.id
_entity.type
_entity.pdbx_description
1 polymer ?
#
loop_
_entity_poly.entity_id
_entity_poly.type
_entity_poly.pdbx_seq_one_letter_code
_entity_poly.pdbx_strand_id
1 'polypeptide(L)'
;MGTFLLFQASFGLLALLLSGVLVVNMLSALMAGQIRQIGVMKAVGAQSGQVMGVYLGTVAFLGLLALTIAIPVGVSVGEAFANFISKFLNFDLASYAVPPWVFGLEIAIGLLVPLMAAAFPVYRGSRVTVQEAISDYGVGRGSFGASALDRWLGRVSGLARPWLLSLRNTFRRRVRLGLTLTTLAAGGMVFMAALNVRASFINTLDQMFNSARYDISVGLAQLAPIAQVEQVVRNTPGVTQFESWGMAEAVVVYADGCTGLVISKGLRYLAPLDMTVLLLT
;
A
#
# COMPACT_ATOMS: atom_id res chain seq x y z
N MET A 1 9.69 -16.39 -3.77
CA MET A 1 8.66 -16.22 -2.72
C MET A 1 8.88 -14.97 -1.86
N GLY A 2 10.07 -14.74 -1.28
CA GLY A 2 10.30 -13.61 -0.35
C GLY A 2 10.09 -12.20 -0.93
N THR A 3 10.41 -11.97 -2.21
CA THR A 3 10.23 -10.67 -2.86
C THR A 3 8.76 -10.25 -2.94
N PHE A 4 7.86 -11.18 -3.26
CA PHE A 4 6.42 -10.91 -3.35
C PHE A 4 5.83 -10.47 -1.99
N LEU A 5 6.19 -11.17 -0.91
CA LEU A 5 5.77 -10.81 0.45
C LEU A 5 6.29 -9.42 0.86
N LEU A 6 7.53 -9.09 0.49
CA LEU A 6 8.10 -7.76 0.75
C LEU A 6 7.36 -6.66 0.00
N PHE A 7 6.97 -6.90 -1.26
CA PHE A 7 6.16 -5.94 -2.02
C PHE A 7 4.80 -5.72 -1.35
N GLN A 8 4.07 -6.80 -1.03
CA GLN A 8 2.77 -6.70 -0.38
C GLN A 8 2.85 -5.98 0.98
N ALA A 9 3.85 -6.33 1.80
CA ALA A 9 4.07 -5.67 3.09
C ALA A 9 4.40 -4.18 2.93
N SER A 10 5.19 -3.81 1.92
CA SER A 10 5.52 -2.42 1.62
C SER A 10 4.28 -1.62 1.23
N PHE A 11 3.40 -2.16 0.38
CA PHE A 11 2.13 -1.52 0.03
C PHE A 11 1.19 -1.39 1.23
N GLY A 12 1.11 -2.43 2.07
CA GLY A 12 0.35 -2.37 3.32
C GLY A 12 0.87 -1.26 4.25
N LEU A 13 2.19 -1.14 4.40
CA LEU A 13 2.81 -0.09 5.19
C LEU A 13 2.52 1.31 4.63
N LEU A 14 2.61 1.50 3.31
CA LEU A 14 2.27 2.77 2.66
C LEU A 14 0.81 3.15 2.87
N ALA A 15 -0.11 2.18 2.75
CA ALA A 15 -1.53 2.40 3.00
C ALA A 15 -1.81 2.80 4.46
N LEU A 16 -1.14 2.15 5.42
CA LEU A 16 -1.23 2.49 6.84
C LEU A 16 -0.73 3.91 7.13
N LEU A 17 0.42 4.29 6.56
CA LEU A 17 0.96 5.64 6.70
C LEU A 17 0.00 6.69 6.13
N LEU A 18 -0.54 6.44 4.94
CA LEU A 18 -1.51 7.33 4.29
C LEU A 18 -2.78 7.49 5.15
N SER A 19 -3.29 6.38 5.69
CA SER A 19 -4.44 6.40 6.60
C SER A 19 -4.18 7.28 7.82
N GLY A 20 -3.01 7.16 8.46
CA GLY A 20 -2.61 7.99 9.59
C GLY A 20 -2.59 9.49 9.24
N VAL A 21 -2.01 9.87 8.10
CA VAL A 21 -2.01 11.26 7.61
C VAL A 21 -3.44 11.77 7.41
N LEU A 22 -4.32 10.94 6.86
CA LEU A 22 -5.71 11.29 6.61
C LEU A 22 -6.49 11.51 7.91
N VAL A 23 -6.29 10.64 8.91
CA VAL A 23 -6.87 10.77 10.25
C VAL A 23 -6.40 12.06 10.93
N VAL A 24 -5.10 12.37 10.87
CA VAL A 24 -4.54 13.62 11.41
C VAL A 24 -5.21 14.83 10.76
N ASN A 25 -5.33 14.84 9.43
CA ASN A 25 -5.93 15.96 8.70
C ASN A 25 -7.41 16.12 9.03
N MET A 26 -8.17 15.01 9.04
CA MET A 26 -9.59 14.99 9.35
C MET A 26 -9.85 15.51 10.77
N LEU A 27 -9.13 15.00 11.77
CA LEU A 27 -9.32 15.42 13.16
C LEU A 27 -8.82 16.85 13.40
N SER A 28 -7.74 17.26 12.77
CA SER A 28 -7.29 18.67 12.84
C SER A 28 -8.38 19.61 12.32
N ALA A 29 -9.04 19.25 11.21
CA ALA A 29 -10.15 20.00 10.65
C ALA A 29 -11.39 19.98 11.56
N LEU A 30 -11.75 18.80 12.10
CA LEU A 30 -12.87 18.64 13.03
C LEU A 30 -12.67 19.51 14.29
N MET A 31 -11.51 19.42 14.93
CA MET A 31 -11.17 20.20 16.12
C MET A 31 -11.20 21.69 15.84
N ALA A 32 -10.68 22.12 14.69
CA ALA A 32 -10.75 23.52 14.28
C ALA A 32 -12.19 24.01 14.08
N GLY A 33 -13.07 23.17 13.54
CA GLY A 33 -14.51 23.47 13.41
C GLY A 33 -15.26 23.51 14.74
N GLN A 34 -14.75 22.81 15.76
CA GLN A 34 -15.40 22.66 17.06
C GLN A 34 -14.73 23.47 18.19
N ILE A 35 -13.83 24.41 17.87
CA ILE A 35 -13.16 25.28 18.86
C ILE A 35 -14.16 25.94 19.81
N ARG A 36 -15.29 26.45 19.28
CA ARG A 36 -16.33 27.11 20.10
C ARG A 36 -16.99 26.13 21.08
N GLN A 37 -17.25 24.89 20.66
CA GLN A 37 -17.84 23.85 21.51
C GLN A 37 -16.88 23.46 22.64
N ILE A 38 -15.59 23.28 22.31
CA ILE A 38 -14.53 23.02 23.30
C ILE A 38 -14.43 24.18 24.30
N GLY A 39 -14.54 25.42 23.83
CA GLY A 39 -14.57 26.62 24.67
C GLY A 39 -15.74 26.64 25.65
N VAL A 40 -16.94 26.28 25.20
CA VAL A 40 -18.14 26.16 26.07
C VAL A 40 -17.94 25.05 27.11
N MET A 41 -17.46 23.87 26.71
CA MET A 41 -17.18 22.78 27.64
C MET A 41 -16.21 23.23 28.75
N LYS A 42 -15.12 23.91 28.38
CA LYS A 42 -14.14 24.42 29.34
C LYS A 42 -14.67 25.56 30.21
N ALA A 43 -15.56 26.41 29.69
CA ALA A 43 -16.19 27.48 30.47
C ALA A 43 -17.11 26.92 31.57
N VAL A 44 -17.73 25.75 31.34
CA VAL A 44 -18.53 25.01 32.33
C VAL A 44 -17.64 24.21 33.32
N GLY A 45 -16.32 24.23 33.14
CA GLY A 45 -15.35 23.59 34.04
C GLY A 45 -14.77 22.27 33.55
N ALA A 46 -14.99 21.88 32.28
CA ALA A 46 -14.41 20.64 31.75
C ALA A 46 -12.88 20.71 31.69
N GLN A 47 -12.21 19.65 32.15
CA GLN A 47 -10.76 19.52 32.05
C GLN A 47 -10.33 19.09 30.64
N SER A 48 -9.12 19.47 30.22
CA SER A 48 -8.56 19.05 28.91
C SER A 48 -8.52 17.53 28.71
N GLY A 49 -8.32 16.75 29.79
CA GLY A 49 -8.37 15.29 29.73
C GLY A 49 -9.77 14.74 29.41
N GLN A 50 -10.83 15.38 29.92
CA GLN A 50 -12.22 14.99 29.63
C GLN A 50 -12.56 15.28 28.16
N VAL A 51 -12.18 16.46 27.67
CA VAL A 51 -12.34 16.80 26.24
C VAL A 51 -11.58 15.81 25.36
N MET A 52 -10.32 15.51 25.69
CA MET A 52 -9.51 14.54 24.96
C MET A 52 -10.14 13.14 24.96
N GLY A 53 -10.68 12.69 26.09
CA GLY A 53 -11.37 11.41 26.22
C GLY A 53 -12.60 11.31 25.32
N VAL A 54 -13.40 12.37 25.19
CA VAL A 54 -14.55 12.40 24.28
C VAL A 54 -14.11 12.20 22.82
N TYR A 55 -13.10 12.94 22.37
CA TYR A 55 -12.64 12.83 20.98
C TYR A 55 -11.91 11.52 20.68
N LEU A 56 -11.04 11.04 21.57
CA LEU A 56 -10.40 9.73 21.41
C LEU A 56 -11.42 8.59 21.49
N GLY A 57 -12.45 8.73 22.33
CA GLY A 57 -13.58 7.80 22.38
C GLY A 57 -14.34 7.74 21.07
N THR A 58 -14.60 8.88 20.43
CA THR A 58 -15.20 8.94 19.08
C THR A 58 -14.31 8.23 18.05
N VAL A 59 -12.99 8.43 18.09
CA VAL A 59 -12.05 7.75 17.17
C VAL A 59 -12.06 6.24 17.41
N ALA A 60 -12.03 5.80 18.67
CA ALA A 60 -12.12 4.37 19.01
C ALA A 60 -13.43 3.76 18.53
N PHE A 61 -14.55 4.45 18.73
CA PHE A 61 -15.87 4.00 18.28
C PHE A 61 -15.96 3.88 16.76
N LEU A 62 -15.48 4.88 16.03
CA LEU A 62 -15.41 4.82 14.56
C LEU A 62 -14.47 3.71 14.08
N GLY A 63 -13.34 3.49 14.77
CA GLY A 63 -12.42 2.39 14.49
C GLY A 63 -13.07 1.01 14.66
N LEU A 64 -13.85 0.80 15.72
CA LEU A 64 -14.61 -0.42 15.95
C LEU A 64 -15.67 -0.67 14.86
N LEU A 65 -16.41 0.38 14.48
CA LEU A 65 -17.37 0.29 13.36
C LEU A 65 -16.67 -0.04 12.04
N ALA A 66 -15.52 0.59 11.78
CA ALA A 66 -14.73 0.32 10.60
C ALA A 66 -14.23 -1.13 10.58
N LEU A 67 -13.77 -1.68 11.70
CA LEU A 67 -13.31 -3.08 11.79
C LEU A 67 -14.41 -4.10 11.46
N THR A 68 -15.64 -3.83 11.88
CA THR A 68 -16.80 -4.69 11.55
C THR A 68 -16.99 -4.86 10.05
N ILE A 69 -16.62 -3.85 9.26
CA ILE A 69 -16.71 -3.87 7.79
C ILE A 69 -15.38 -4.31 7.15
N ALA A 70 -14.25 -3.87 7.70
CA ALA A 70 -12.92 -4.12 7.15
C ALA A 70 -12.56 -5.60 7.15
N ILE A 71 -12.84 -6.33 8.25
CA ILE A 71 -12.51 -7.76 8.37
C ILE A 71 -13.23 -8.61 7.31
N PRO A 72 -14.57 -8.59 7.16
CA PRO A 72 -15.24 -9.43 6.17
C PRO A 72 -14.87 -9.05 4.73
N VAL A 73 -14.67 -7.76 4.46
CA VAL A 73 -14.23 -7.29 3.14
C VAL A 73 -12.79 -7.74 2.87
N GLY A 74 -11.90 -7.64 3.84
CA GLY A 74 -10.50 -8.04 3.74
C GLY A 74 -10.35 -9.53 3.46
N VAL A 75 -11.10 -10.37 4.19
CA VAL A 75 -11.15 -11.82 3.93
C VAL A 75 -11.69 -12.11 2.53
N SER A 76 -12.83 -11.53 2.16
CA SER A 76 -13.46 -11.78 0.84
C SER A 76 -12.55 -11.38 -0.32
N VAL A 77 -11.87 -10.24 -0.21
CA VAL A 77 -10.92 -9.76 -1.22
C VAL A 77 -9.67 -10.64 -1.24
N GLY A 78 -9.18 -11.05 -0.07
CA GLY A 78 -8.03 -11.96 0.05
C GLY A 78 -8.29 -13.31 -0.63
N GLU A 79 -9.48 -13.89 -0.40
CA GLU A 79 -9.90 -15.15 -1.04
C GLU A 79 -10.07 -14.98 -2.55
N ALA A 80 -10.70 -13.89 -3.01
CA ALA A 80 -10.84 -13.61 -4.43
C ALA A 80 -9.48 -13.44 -5.12
N PHE A 81 -8.52 -12.78 -4.46
CA PHE A 81 -7.18 -12.59 -4.97
C PHE A 81 -6.38 -13.91 -4.99
N ALA A 82 -6.48 -14.72 -3.93
CA ALA A 82 -5.86 -16.05 -3.88
C ALA A 82 -6.38 -16.93 -5.03
N ASN A 83 -7.71 -16.95 -5.24
CA ASN A 83 -8.34 -17.65 -6.36
C ASN A 83 -7.85 -17.18 -7.73
N PHE A 84 -7.68 -15.87 -7.90
CA PHE A 84 -7.17 -15.30 -9.15
C PHE A 84 -5.75 -15.79 -9.44
N ILE A 85 -4.87 -15.74 -8.43
CA ILE A 85 -3.47 -16.18 -8.58
C ILE A 85 -3.38 -17.69 -8.81
N SER A 86 -4.20 -18.49 -8.14
CA SER A 86 -4.23 -19.95 -8.33
C SER A 86 -4.65 -20.36 -9.73
N LYS A 87 -5.67 -19.71 -10.29
CA LYS A 87 -6.06 -19.92 -11.70
C LYS A 87 -4.97 -19.48 -12.66
N PHE A 88 -4.28 -18.39 -12.35
CA PHE A 88 -3.21 -17.86 -13.20
C PHE A 88 -1.96 -18.77 -13.20
N LEU A 89 -1.61 -19.33 -12.05
CA LEU A 89 -0.43 -20.18 -11.86
C LEU A 89 -0.75 -21.69 -11.97
N ASN A 90 -2.01 -22.06 -12.22
CA ASN A 90 -2.49 -23.42 -12.40
C ASN A 90 -2.10 -24.38 -11.25
N PHE A 91 -2.31 -23.94 -10.00
CA PHE A 91 -2.12 -24.78 -8.82
C PHE A 91 -3.36 -24.75 -7.92
N ASP A 92 -3.62 -25.86 -7.23
CA ASP A 92 -4.72 -25.97 -6.26
C ASP A 92 -4.30 -25.46 -4.87
N LEU A 93 -5.18 -24.66 -4.26
CA LEU A 93 -5.01 -24.18 -2.88
C LEU A 93 -5.45 -25.25 -1.89
N ALA A 94 -4.56 -25.63 -0.97
CA ALA A 94 -4.85 -26.59 0.08
C ALA A 94 -5.86 -26.06 1.13
N SER A 95 -5.88 -24.73 1.38
CA SER A 95 -6.83 -24.09 2.31
C SER A 95 -6.85 -22.57 2.14
N TYR A 96 -8.02 -21.95 2.34
CA TYR A 96 -8.20 -20.49 2.43
C TYR A 96 -8.20 -19.98 3.88
N ALA A 97 -7.93 -20.86 4.86
CA ALA A 97 -8.03 -20.50 6.27
C ALA A 97 -6.99 -19.43 6.65
N VAL A 98 -7.48 -18.25 7.05
CA VAL A 98 -6.65 -17.18 7.60
C VAL A 98 -6.28 -17.54 9.05
N PRO A 99 -5.00 -17.55 9.42
CA PRO A 99 -4.59 -17.87 10.78
C PRO A 99 -5.20 -16.90 11.81
N PRO A 100 -5.67 -17.38 12.99
CA PRO A 100 -6.34 -16.55 13.99
C PRO A 100 -5.54 -15.32 14.47
N TRP A 101 -4.21 -15.44 14.52
CA TRP A 101 -3.32 -14.36 14.95
C TRP A 101 -3.37 -13.14 14.00
N VAL A 102 -3.71 -13.35 12.72
CA VAL A 102 -3.81 -12.27 11.72
C VAL A 102 -4.98 -11.36 12.07
N PHE A 103 -6.13 -11.91 12.46
CA PHE A 103 -7.28 -11.11 12.92
C PHE A 103 -6.94 -10.30 14.17
N GLY A 104 -6.20 -10.89 15.11
CA GLY A 104 -5.73 -10.18 16.31
C GLY A 104 -4.83 -8.99 15.96
N LEU A 105 -3.91 -9.19 15.01
CA LEU A 105 -3.01 -8.14 14.53
C LEU A 105 -3.75 -7.05 13.74
N GLU A 106 -4.73 -7.43 12.90
CA GLU A 106 -5.56 -6.50 12.15
C GLU A 106 -6.41 -5.62 13.07
N ILE A 107 -7.06 -6.21 14.08
CA ILE A 107 -7.82 -5.46 15.11
C ILE A 107 -6.90 -4.52 15.88
N ALA A 108 -5.73 -5.01 16.31
CA ALA A 108 -4.77 -4.20 17.05
C ALA A 108 -4.30 -3.00 16.23
N ILE A 109 -3.88 -3.21 14.99
CA ILE A 109 -3.41 -2.12 14.11
C ILE A 109 -4.56 -1.19 13.74
N GLY A 110 -5.73 -1.73 13.38
CA GLY A 110 -6.91 -0.97 12.97
C GLY A 110 -7.46 -0.05 14.06
N LEU A 111 -7.21 -0.37 15.34
CA LEU A 111 -7.60 0.48 16.46
C LEU A 111 -6.45 1.40 16.92
N LEU A 112 -5.23 0.87 17.05
CA LEU A 112 -4.09 1.61 17.59
C LEU A 112 -3.61 2.70 16.63
N VAL A 113 -3.55 2.43 15.32
CA VAL A 113 -3.01 3.40 14.36
C VAL A 113 -3.87 4.67 14.28
N PRO A 114 -5.21 4.61 14.13
CA PRO A 114 -6.04 5.80 14.16
C PRO A 114 -5.98 6.55 15.50
N LEU A 115 -5.91 5.84 16.63
CA LEU A 115 -5.78 6.46 17.94
C LEU A 115 -4.45 7.19 18.12
N MET A 116 -3.34 6.57 17.68
CA MET A 116 -2.01 7.19 17.71
C MET A 116 -1.94 8.41 16.78
N ALA A 117 -2.51 8.31 15.58
CA ALA A 117 -2.63 9.42 14.65
C ALA A 117 -3.50 10.56 15.22
N ALA A 118 -4.58 10.23 15.91
CA ALA A 118 -5.50 11.16 16.55
C ALA A 118 -4.91 11.85 17.80
N ALA A 119 -3.98 11.20 18.50
CA ALA A 119 -3.46 11.68 19.77
C ALA A 119 -2.87 13.10 19.63
N PHE A 120 -2.09 13.37 18.59
CA PHE A 120 -1.49 14.68 18.36
C PHE A 120 -2.52 15.81 18.12
N PRO A 121 -3.43 15.73 17.13
CA PRO A 121 -4.42 16.79 16.90
C PRO A 121 -5.40 16.93 18.06
N VAL A 122 -5.82 15.85 18.72
CA VAL A 122 -6.73 15.91 19.86
C VAL A 122 -6.06 16.55 21.07
N TYR A 123 -4.80 16.21 21.36
CA TYR A 123 -4.04 16.85 22.44
C TYR A 123 -3.88 18.36 22.19
N ARG A 124 -3.56 18.75 20.96
CA ARG A 124 -3.42 20.17 20.62
C ARG A 124 -4.74 20.92 20.69
N GLY A 125 -5.81 20.34 20.15
CA GLY A 125 -7.13 20.98 20.12
C GLY A 125 -7.82 21.03 21.49
N SER A 126 -7.62 20.01 22.34
CA SER A 126 -8.16 19.99 23.71
C SER A 126 -7.48 20.97 24.65
N ARG A 127 -6.35 21.58 24.27
CA ARG A 127 -5.63 22.60 25.06
C ARG A 127 -6.01 24.04 24.74
N VAL A 128 -6.88 24.28 23.76
CA VAL A 128 -7.38 25.64 23.44
C VAL A 128 -8.09 26.24 24.65
N THR A 129 -7.72 27.46 25.04
CA THR A 129 -8.29 28.12 26.23
C THR A 129 -9.68 28.72 25.94
N VAL A 130 -10.47 29.00 26.99
CA VAL A 130 -11.77 29.69 26.85
C VAL A 130 -11.59 31.05 26.18
N GLN A 131 -10.55 31.80 26.60
CA GLN A 131 -10.22 33.08 25.99
C GLN A 131 -9.90 32.94 24.50
N GLU A 132 -9.07 31.97 24.12
CA GLU A 132 -8.77 31.71 22.69
C GLU A 132 -10.02 31.30 21.92
N ALA A 133 -10.85 30.41 22.47
CA ALA A 133 -12.07 29.97 21.80
C ALA A 133 -13.10 31.08 21.57
N ILE A 134 -13.15 32.09 22.45
CA ILE A 134 -14.04 33.26 22.33
C ILE A 134 -13.39 34.38 21.49
N SER A 135 -12.07 34.54 21.57
CA SER A 135 -11.31 35.57 20.84
C SER A 135 -10.89 35.16 19.43
N ASP A 136 -11.06 33.89 19.03
CA ASP A 136 -10.79 33.38 17.68
C ASP A 136 -11.83 33.86 16.64
N TYR A 137 -12.23 35.13 16.72
CA TYR A 137 -12.80 35.88 15.61
C TYR A 137 -11.66 36.29 14.66
N GLY A 138 -11.06 35.31 13.98
CA GLY A 138 -10.32 35.51 12.73
C GLY A 138 -8.97 36.24 12.78
N VAL A 139 -8.54 36.80 13.92
CA VAL A 139 -7.23 37.45 14.08
C VAL A 139 -6.28 36.47 14.76
N GLY A 140 -5.85 35.45 14.01
CA GLY A 140 -4.80 34.55 14.50
C GLY A 140 -3.56 35.35 14.90
N ARG A 141 -2.97 35.02 16.06
CA ARG A 141 -1.66 35.47 16.57
C ARG A 141 -0.47 35.06 15.67
N GLY A 142 -0.63 35.13 14.36
CA GLY A 142 0.45 34.96 13.40
C GLY A 142 1.23 36.26 13.33
N SER A 143 2.40 36.28 13.97
CA SER A 143 3.49 37.24 13.83
C SER A 143 3.30 38.21 12.65
N PHE A 144 2.72 39.38 12.91
CA PHE A 144 2.67 40.48 11.96
C PHE A 144 4.12 40.83 11.53
N GLY A 145 4.43 40.70 10.24
CA GLY A 145 5.56 41.40 9.60
C GLY A 145 6.95 40.74 9.54
N ALA A 146 7.22 39.57 10.13
CA ALA A 146 8.61 39.05 10.28
C ALA A 146 9.04 37.89 9.33
N SER A 147 8.27 37.63 8.27
CA SER A 147 8.51 36.49 7.38
C SER A 147 9.72 36.67 6.46
N ALA A 148 10.66 35.72 6.41
CA ALA A 148 11.68 35.64 5.35
C ALA A 148 11.06 35.62 3.94
N LEU A 149 9.87 35.01 3.80
CA LEU A 149 9.07 35.01 2.58
C LEU A 149 8.48 36.40 2.25
N ASP A 150 8.08 37.21 3.25
CA ASP A 150 7.62 38.58 2.99
C ASP A 150 8.78 39.45 2.49
N ARG A 151 9.98 39.26 3.06
CA ARG A 151 11.21 39.94 2.59
C ARG A 151 11.62 39.49 1.19
N TRP A 152 11.42 38.21 0.85
CA TRP A 152 11.73 37.69 -0.49
C TRP A 152 10.70 38.13 -1.54
N LEU A 153 9.40 38.08 -1.22
CA LEU A 153 8.31 38.57 -2.08
C LEU A 153 8.39 40.08 -2.32
N GLY A 154 8.87 40.86 -1.33
CA GLY A 154 9.14 42.29 -1.51
C GLY A 154 10.23 42.60 -2.55
N ARG A 155 11.11 41.64 -2.87
CA ARG A 155 12.09 41.79 -3.96
C ARG A 155 11.52 41.43 -5.34
N VAL A 156 10.40 40.70 -5.39
CA VAL A 156 9.70 40.35 -6.63
C VAL A 156 8.65 41.42 -6.91
N SER A 157 9.09 42.63 -7.27
CA SER A 157 8.23 43.82 -7.42
C SER A 157 7.50 43.91 -8.77
N GLY A 158 7.50 42.85 -9.59
CA GLY A 158 6.89 42.84 -10.93
C GLY A 158 5.47 42.28 -11.02
N LEU A 159 4.94 41.68 -9.94
CA LEU A 159 3.61 41.08 -9.92
C LEU A 159 2.53 42.13 -9.58
N ALA A 160 1.39 42.10 -10.28
CA ALA A 160 0.29 43.01 -10.02
C ALA A 160 -0.19 42.91 -8.55
N ARG A 161 -0.46 44.05 -7.93
CA ARG A 161 -0.83 44.16 -6.50
C ARG A 161 -1.92 43.16 -6.02
N PRO A 162 -2.97 42.83 -6.81
CA PRO A 162 -3.97 41.84 -6.39
C PRO A 162 -3.42 40.42 -6.24
N TRP A 163 -2.49 39.99 -7.10
CA TRP A 163 -1.86 38.66 -7.05
C TRP A 163 -0.98 38.51 -5.82
N LEU A 164 -0.21 39.55 -5.49
CA LEU A 164 0.59 39.59 -4.26
C LEU A 164 -0.27 39.51 -3.01
N LEU A 165 -1.43 40.16 -2.99
CA LEU A 165 -2.36 40.09 -1.85
C LEU A 165 -2.98 38.71 -1.68
N SER A 166 -3.41 38.05 -2.77
CA SER A 166 -3.94 36.68 -2.73
C SER A 166 -2.89 35.66 -2.29
N LEU A 167 -1.69 35.73 -2.88
CA LEU A 167 -0.58 34.83 -2.56
C LEU A 167 -0.15 34.99 -1.10
N ARG A 168 -0.04 36.23 -0.63
CA ARG A 168 0.32 36.55 0.76
C ARG A 168 -0.77 36.11 1.74
N ASN A 169 -2.04 36.18 1.36
CA ASN A 169 -3.16 35.69 2.16
C ASN A 169 -3.12 34.15 2.32
N THR A 170 -2.77 33.43 1.25
CA THR A 170 -2.55 31.98 1.27
C THR A 170 -1.41 31.65 2.24
N PHE A 171 -0.23 32.28 2.08
CA PHE A 171 0.94 32.08 2.94
C PHE A 171 0.80 32.61 4.37
N ARG A 172 -0.25 33.37 4.68
CA ARG A 172 -0.56 33.83 6.05
C ARG A 172 -0.97 32.66 6.96
N ARG A 173 -1.56 31.59 6.40
CA ARG A 173 -1.93 30.37 7.14
C ARG A 173 -0.97 29.21 6.89
N ARG A 174 0.32 29.42 7.17
CA ARG A 174 1.43 28.47 6.90
C ARG A 174 1.19 27.04 7.35
N VAL A 175 0.59 26.88 8.54
CA VAL A 175 0.34 25.55 9.12
C VAL A 175 -0.70 24.80 8.30
N ARG A 176 -1.80 25.47 7.90
CA ARG A 176 -2.85 24.84 7.08
C ARG A 176 -2.30 24.48 5.69
N LEU A 177 -1.57 25.39 5.05
CA LEU A 177 -0.96 25.13 3.75
C LEU A 177 0.01 23.95 3.79
N GLY A 178 0.91 23.94 4.78
CA GLY A 178 1.87 22.86 4.97
C GLY A 178 1.16 21.52 5.11
N LEU A 179 0.18 21.43 6.02
CA LEU A 179 -0.59 20.20 6.24
C LEU A 179 -1.31 19.71 4.97
N THR A 180 -1.96 20.60 4.22
CA THR A 180 -2.64 20.21 2.98
C THR A 180 -1.65 19.80 1.88
N LEU A 181 -0.54 20.51 1.73
CA LEU A 181 0.48 20.19 0.74
C LEU A 181 1.18 18.86 1.06
N THR A 182 1.52 18.61 2.32
CA THR A 182 2.11 17.34 2.75
C THR A 182 1.14 16.18 2.54
N THR A 183 -0.16 16.38 2.83
CA THR A 183 -1.19 15.36 2.60
C THR A 183 -1.34 15.04 1.11
N LEU A 184 -1.44 16.07 0.26
CA LEU A 184 -1.53 15.90 -1.19
C LEU A 184 -0.26 15.26 -1.77
N ALA A 185 0.92 15.70 -1.31
CA ALA A 185 2.19 15.13 -1.73
C ALA A 185 2.32 13.67 -1.31
N ALA A 186 1.94 13.32 -0.07
CA ALA A 186 1.94 11.93 0.40
C ALA A 186 1.02 11.05 -0.46
N GLY A 187 -0.21 11.50 -0.75
CA GLY A 187 -1.12 10.80 -1.66
C GLY A 187 -0.53 10.63 -3.06
N GLY A 188 0.02 11.70 -3.64
CA GLY A 188 0.67 11.66 -4.95
C GLY A 188 1.88 10.73 -5.00
N MET A 189 2.71 10.72 -3.95
CA MET A 189 3.87 9.82 -3.85
C MET A 189 3.46 8.35 -3.82
N VAL A 190 2.47 8.00 -3.00
CA VAL A 190 1.96 6.61 -2.93
C VAL A 190 1.35 6.18 -4.26
N PHE A 191 0.59 7.07 -4.90
CA PHE A 191 0.02 6.82 -6.22
C PHE A 191 1.09 6.60 -7.29
N MET A 192 2.11 7.47 -7.33
CA MET A 192 3.24 7.33 -8.27
C MET A 192 4.08 6.09 -7.99
N ALA A 193 4.24 5.68 -6.73
CA ALA A 193 4.90 4.44 -6.38
C ALA A 193 4.14 3.23 -6.94
N ALA A 194 2.81 3.20 -6.80
CA ALA A 194 1.98 2.14 -7.37
C ALA A 194 2.08 2.08 -8.91
N LEU A 195 2.07 3.23 -9.59
CA LEU A 195 2.25 3.30 -11.04
C LEU A 195 3.63 2.81 -11.47
N ASN A 196 4.69 3.18 -10.74
CA ASN A 196 6.05 2.71 -11.04
C ASN A 196 6.20 1.20 -10.87
N VAL A 197 5.62 0.62 -9.82
CA VAL A 197 5.64 -0.84 -9.62
C VAL A 197 4.88 -1.54 -10.75
N ARG A 198 3.71 -1.02 -11.14
CA ARG A 198 2.95 -1.55 -12.28
C ARG A 198 3.77 -1.49 -13.58
N ALA A 199 4.37 -0.34 -13.88
CA ALA A 199 5.19 -0.15 -15.08
C ALA A 199 6.43 -1.06 -15.07
N SER A 200 7.09 -1.20 -13.92
CA SER A 200 8.25 -2.09 -13.76
C SER A 200 7.87 -3.55 -13.96
N PHE A 201 6.70 -3.98 -13.46
CA PHE A 201 6.22 -5.35 -13.64
C PHE A 201 5.94 -5.67 -15.12
N ILE A 202 5.24 -4.78 -15.83
CA ILE A 202 4.98 -4.92 -17.27
C ILE A 202 6.30 -4.97 -18.05
N ASN A 203 7.21 -4.02 -17.82
CA ASN A 203 8.53 -4.02 -18.47
C ASN A 203 9.34 -5.29 -18.18
N THR A 204 9.22 -5.85 -16.98
CA THR A 204 9.91 -7.10 -16.62
C THR A 204 9.32 -8.28 -17.36
N LEU A 205 7.98 -8.37 -17.45
CA LEU A 205 7.32 -9.40 -18.25
C LEU A 205 7.70 -9.28 -19.72
N ASP A 206 7.66 -8.08 -20.29
CA ASP A 206 8.05 -7.84 -21.68
C ASP A 206 9.51 -8.20 -21.93
N GLN A 207 10.42 -7.93 -20.98
CA GLN A 207 11.81 -8.37 -21.08
C GLN A 207 11.95 -9.89 -21.00
N MET A 208 11.21 -10.55 -20.11
CA MET A 208 11.20 -12.02 -20.03
C MET A 208 10.69 -12.64 -21.34
N PHE A 209 9.55 -12.17 -21.87
CA PHE A 209 9.00 -12.70 -23.13
C PHE A 209 9.85 -12.32 -24.35
N ASN A 210 10.40 -11.11 -24.44
CA ASN A 210 11.31 -10.77 -25.53
C ASN A 210 12.67 -11.48 -25.43
N SER A 211 13.07 -11.92 -24.24
CA SER A 211 14.26 -12.76 -24.06
C SER A 211 14.00 -14.24 -24.38
N ALA A 212 12.74 -14.66 -24.31
CA ALA A 212 12.32 -15.99 -24.75
C ALA A 212 12.39 -16.05 -26.27
N ARG A 213 13.38 -16.77 -26.80
CA ARG A 213 13.52 -17.03 -28.24
C ARG A 213 12.56 -18.13 -28.71
N TYR A 214 11.31 -18.13 -28.28
CA TYR A 214 10.33 -19.14 -28.69
C TYR A 214 8.92 -18.54 -28.66
N ASP A 215 8.08 -18.96 -29.59
CA ASP A 215 6.71 -18.46 -29.70
C ASP A 215 5.74 -19.27 -28.85
N ILE A 216 6.01 -20.58 -28.71
CA ILE A 216 5.13 -21.52 -28.02
C ILE A 216 5.96 -22.43 -27.11
N SER A 217 5.58 -22.50 -25.83
CA SER A 217 6.05 -23.52 -24.89
C SER A 217 4.95 -24.53 -24.62
N VAL A 218 5.21 -25.81 -24.86
CA VAL A 218 4.27 -26.92 -24.60
C VAL A 218 4.82 -27.78 -23.48
N GLY A 219 4.14 -27.80 -22.33
CA GLY A 219 4.37 -28.78 -21.27
C GLY A 219 3.57 -30.05 -21.55
N LEU A 220 4.21 -31.21 -21.51
CA LEU A 220 3.53 -32.50 -21.69
C LEU A 220 2.86 -32.95 -20.40
N ALA A 221 1.60 -33.37 -20.46
CA ALA A 221 0.87 -33.89 -19.29
C ALA A 221 1.35 -35.27 -18.83
N GLN A 222 1.99 -36.03 -19.72
CA GLN A 222 2.60 -37.32 -19.42
C GLN A 222 4.02 -37.34 -19.98
N LEU A 223 4.94 -37.94 -19.23
CA LEU A 223 6.32 -38.08 -19.67
C LEU A 223 6.38 -39.00 -20.89
N ALA A 224 6.87 -38.47 -22.01
CA ALA A 224 7.12 -39.22 -23.23
C ALA A 224 8.64 -39.25 -23.52
N PRO A 225 9.17 -40.31 -24.14
CA PRO A 225 10.57 -40.32 -24.58
C PRO A 225 10.87 -39.18 -25.57
N ILE A 226 11.99 -38.46 -25.38
CA ILE A 226 12.40 -37.31 -26.21
C ILE A 226 12.33 -37.69 -27.70
N ALA A 227 12.86 -38.86 -28.07
CA ALA A 227 12.89 -39.32 -29.45
C ALA A 227 11.50 -39.37 -30.13
N GLN A 228 10.46 -39.76 -29.40
CA GLN A 228 9.08 -39.79 -29.93
C GLN A 228 8.53 -38.39 -30.10
N VAL A 229 8.77 -37.51 -29.12
CA VAL A 229 8.33 -36.11 -29.15
C VAL A 229 8.99 -35.34 -30.29
N GLU A 230 10.30 -35.49 -30.49
CA GLU A 230 11.01 -34.85 -31.59
C GLU A 230 10.54 -35.33 -32.96
N GLN A 231 10.12 -36.59 -33.09
CA GLN A 231 9.62 -37.13 -34.34
C GLN A 231 8.25 -36.55 -34.71
N VAL A 232 7.36 -36.37 -33.72
CA VAL A 232 6.05 -35.73 -33.93
C VAL A 232 6.22 -34.25 -34.27
N VAL A 233 7.10 -33.55 -33.55
CA VAL A 233 7.35 -32.12 -33.75
C VAL A 233 7.95 -31.85 -35.14
N ARG A 234 8.93 -32.64 -35.58
CA ARG A 234 9.51 -32.51 -36.94
C ARG A 234 8.48 -32.71 -38.05
N ASN A 235 7.47 -33.53 -37.81
CA ASN A 235 6.41 -33.82 -38.78
C ASN A 235 5.25 -32.80 -38.72
N THR A 236 5.32 -31.81 -37.83
CA THR A 236 4.28 -30.79 -37.69
C THR A 236 4.56 -29.60 -38.63
N PRO A 237 3.64 -29.27 -39.55
CA PRO A 237 3.84 -28.14 -40.47
C PRO A 237 3.92 -26.82 -39.71
N GLY A 238 4.91 -25.98 -40.04
CA GLY A 238 5.09 -24.64 -39.46
C GLY A 238 6.12 -24.55 -38.34
N VAL A 239 6.73 -25.65 -37.90
CA VAL A 239 7.83 -25.61 -36.91
C VAL A 239 9.17 -25.47 -37.63
N THR A 240 9.88 -24.35 -37.43
CA THR A 240 11.20 -24.11 -38.03
C THR A 240 12.35 -24.60 -37.15
N GLN A 241 12.24 -24.43 -35.83
CA GLN A 241 13.18 -24.95 -34.83
C GLN A 241 12.43 -25.45 -33.59
N PHE A 242 13.00 -26.43 -32.91
CA PHE A 242 12.48 -26.90 -31.63
C PHE A 242 13.62 -27.21 -30.68
N GLU A 243 13.40 -27.01 -29.38
CA GLU A 243 14.31 -27.46 -28.33
C GLU A 243 13.52 -28.21 -27.26
N SER A 244 13.98 -29.43 -26.95
CA SER A 244 13.41 -30.28 -25.91
C SER A 244 14.20 -30.10 -24.62
N TRP A 245 13.50 -29.84 -23.51
CA TRP A 245 14.08 -29.68 -22.19
C TRP A 245 13.45 -30.67 -21.22
N GLY A 246 14.29 -31.43 -20.51
CA GLY A 246 13.88 -32.25 -19.38
C GLY A 246 14.16 -31.52 -18.07
N MET A 247 13.20 -31.52 -17.16
CA MET A 247 13.35 -31.02 -15.81
C MET A 247 13.27 -32.21 -14.85
N ALA A 248 14.37 -32.45 -14.14
CA ALA A 248 14.41 -33.44 -13.07
C ALA A 248 14.28 -32.71 -11.73
N GLU A 249 13.20 -32.95 -11.02
CA GLU A 249 13.07 -32.55 -9.62
C GLU A 249 13.60 -33.67 -8.72
N ALA A 250 14.60 -33.35 -7.90
CA ALA A 250 15.10 -34.26 -6.87
C ALA A 250 14.75 -33.71 -5.49
N VAL A 251 14.20 -34.56 -4.64
CA VAL A 251 13.91 -34.24 -3.23
C VAL A 251 14.88 -35.00 -2.36
N VAL A 252 15.61 -34.28 -1.49
CA VAL A 252 16.45 -34.92 -0.48
C VAL A 252 15.53 -35.52 0.58
N VAL A 253 15.59 -36.84 0.79
CA VAL A 253 14.89 -37.51 1.88
C VAL A 253 15.87 -37.71 3.03
N TYR A 254 15.58 -37.11 4.19
CA TYR A 254 16.41 -37.29 5.38
C TYR A 254 16.10 -38.62 6.09
N ALA A 255 17.01 -39.11 6.94
CA ALA A 255 16.92 -40.42 7.58
C ALA A 255 15.69 -40.61 8.49
N ASP A 256 15.08 -39.49 8.90
CA ASP A 256 13.86 -39.34 9.69
C ASP A 256 12.57 -39.35 8.82
N GLY A 257 12.67 -39.57 7.51
CA GLY A 257 11.54 -39.65 6.58
C GLY A 257 10.98 -38.30 6.16
N CYS A 258 11.51 -37.20 6.69
CA CYS A 258 11.14 -35.84 6.30
C CYS A 258 11.75 -35.50 4.93
N THR A 259 10.93 -34.98 4.02
CA THR A 259 11.36 -34.47 2.72
C THR A 259 11.94 -33.05 2.85
N GLY A 260 13.16 -32.87 2.34
CA GLY A 260 13.89 -31.61 2.29
C GLY A 260 13.57 -30.74 1.08
N LEU A 261 14.45 -29.75 0.84
CA LEU A 261 14.32 -28.75 -0.22
C LEU A 261 14.33 -29.41 -1.61
N VAL A 262 13.32 -29.09 -2.44
CA VAL A 262 13.25 -29.53 -3.84
C VAL A 262 14.36 -28.85 -4.63
N ILE A 263 15.26 -29.66 -5.21
CA ILE A 263 16.29 -29.18 -6.12
C ILE A 263 15.80 -29.49 -7.53
N SER A 264 15.35 -28.44 -8.24
CA SER A 264 15.04 -28.51 -9.67
C SER A 264 16.28 -28.11 -10.47
N LYS A 265 16.73 -28.99 -11.36
CA LYS A 265 17.84 -28.70 -12.27
C LYS A 265 17.40 -29.00 -13.70
N GLY A 266 17.25 -27.94 -14.51
CA GLY A 266 17.07 -28.07 -15.96
C GLY A 266 18.33 -28.67 -16.56
N LEU A 267 18.24 -29.90 -17.07
CA LEU A 267 19.37 -30.65 -17.61
C LEU A 267 19.08 -30.99 -19.06
N ARG A 268 19.90 -30.45 -19.95
CA ARG A 268 19.75 -30.59 -21.41
C ARG A 268 19.90 -32.03 -21.93
N TYR A 269 20.27 -33.01 -21.09
CA TYR A 269 20.77 -34.30 -21.60
C TYR A 269 20.57 -35.56 -20.76
N LEU A 270 19.77 -35.59 -19.68
CA LEU A 270 19.65 -36.82 -18.89
C LEU A 270 18.23 -37.18 -18.48
N ALA A 271 17.77 -38.31 -19.04
CA ALA A 271 16.71 -39.19 -18.56
C ALA A 271 15.27 -38.63 -18.58
N PRO A 272 14.23 -39.48 -18.57
CA PRO A 272 12.86 -39.06 -18.80
C PRO A 272 12.29 -38.47 -17.51
N LEU A 273 12.52 -37.18 -17.29
CA LEU A 273 11.90 -36.41 -16.22
C LEU A 273 11.37 -35.08 -16.81
N ASP A 274 10.18 -34.68 -16.35
CA ASP A 274 9.27 -33.61 -16.82
C ASP A 274 9.71 -32.85 -18.07
N MET A 275 9.02 -33.10 -19.18
CA MET A 275 9.45 -32.66 -20.49
C MET A 275 8.64 -31.44 -20.97
N THR A 276 9.35 -30.33 -21.17
CA THR A 276 8.81 -29.12 -21.80
C THR A 276 9.46 -28.97 -23.17
N VAL A 277 8.64 -28.77 -24.20
CA VAL A 277 9.09 -28.54 -25.57
C VAL A 277 8.89 -27.07 -25.90
N LEU A 278 9.96 -26.40 -26.31
CA LEU A 278 9.89 -25.04 -26.82
C LEU A 278 9.91 -25.10 -28.35
N LEU A 279 8.92 -24.48 -28.97
CA LEU A 279 8.74 -24.43 -30.42
C LEU A 279 8.98 -22.99 -30.92
N LEU A 280 9.78 -22.89 -31.96
CA LEU A 280 10.01 -21.69 -32.76
C LEU A 280 9.26 -21.89 -34.09
N THR A 281 8.39 -20.93 -34.42
CA THR A 281 7.53 -20.96 -35.61
C THR A 281 8.18 -20.15 -36.72
#